data_AF-A0A1Y4DRB6-F1
#
_entry.id   AF-A0A1Y4DRB6-F1
#
_cell.length_a   1.000
_cell.length_b   1.000
_cell.length_c   1.000
_cell.angle_alpha   90.00
_cell.angle_beta   90.00
_cell.angle_gamma   90.00
#
_symmetry.space_group_name_H-M   'P 1'
#
loop_
_entity.id
_entity.type
_entity.pdbx_description
1 polymer ?
#
loop_
_entity_poly.entity_id
_entity_poly.type
_entity_poly.pdbx_seq_one_letter_code
_entity_poly.pdbx_strand_id
1 'polypeptide(L)'
;MLFCFHLCILIGALLPIPFGNILLPWFYWLYKGGRKNREISEQACRALNFQFLCGCLVFVYAIIAWTSFINMMASGNKPDYAWLAPIACFYTAASVLYPFFILVYMNITRKSRQFYPKTIYLFK
;
A
#
# COMPACT_ATOMS: atom_id res chain seq x y z
N MET A 1 -2.88 7.02 18.20
CA MET A 1 -3.81 6.74 17.07
C MET A 1 -3.10 6.57 15.73
N LEU A 2 -2.23 7.51 15.33
CA LEU A 2 -1.49 7.45 14.06
C LEU A 2 -0.58 6.22 13.93
N PHE A 3 0.07 5.79 15.02
CA PHE A 3 0.88 4.57 15.02
C PHE A 3 0.05 3.34 14.63
N CYS A 4 -1.10 3.13 15.29
CA CYS A 4 -1.98 2.00 14.99
C CYS A 4 -2.54 2.05 13.55
N PHE A 5 -2.76 3.25 13.01
CA PHE A 5 -3.15 3.41 11.60
C PHE A 5 -2.05 2.92 10.64
N HIS A 6 -0.79 3.30 10.86
CA HIS A 6 0.32 2.81 10.06
C HIS A 6 0.58 1.30 10.27
N LEU A 7 0.29 0.78 11.47
CA LEU A 7 0.32 -0.66 11.74
C LEU A 7 -0.76 -1.39 10.92
N CYS A 8 -1.95 -0.80 10.75
CA CYS A 8 -2.99 -1.37 9.90
C CYS A 8 -2.57 -1.41 8.42
N ILE A 9 -1.84 -0.41 7.91
CA ILE A 9 -1.25 -0.46 6.56
C ILE A 9 -0.31 -1.66 6.44
N LEU A 10 0.62 -1.80 7.40
CA LEU A 10 1.62 -2.87 7.38
C LEU A 10 0.99 -4.26 7.48
N ILE A 11 0.07 -4.48 8.43
CA ILE A 11 -0.65 -5.75 8.56
C ILE A 11 -1.42 -6.03 7.26
N GLY A 12 -2.12 -5.03 6.73
CA GLY A 12 -2.87 -5.16 5.48
C GLY A 12 -2.00 -5.53 4.29
N ALA A 13 -0.75 -5.08 4.23
CA ALA A 13 0.20 -5.42 3.16
C ALA A 13 0.75 -6.85 3.25
N LEU A 14 0.75 -7.43 4.46
CA LEU A 14 1.22 -8.80 4.71
C LEU A 14 0.11 -9.84 4.59
N LEU A 15 -1.16 -9.40 4.65
CA LEU A 15 -2.29 -10.29 4.44
C LEU A 15 -2.44 -10.62 2.94
N PRO A 16 -2.79 -11.86 2.59
CA PRO A 16 -3.06 -12.26 1.20
C PRO A 16 -4.45 -11.77 0.73
N ILE A 17 -4.79 -10.52 1.05
CA ILE A 17 -6.05 -9.87 0.68
C ILE A 17 -5.73 -8.78 -0.33
N PRO A 18 -6.37 -8.79 -1.52
CA PRO A 18 -6.23 -7.72 -2.49
C PRO A 18 -6.48 -6.37 -1.83
N PHE A 19 -5.54 -5.42 -2.01
CA PHE A 19 -5.63 -4.09 -1.42
C PHE A 19 -5.79 -4.07 0.12
N GLY A 20 -5.37 -5.12 0.83
CA GLY A 20 -5.45 -5.18 2.29
C GLY A 20 -4.77 -4.01 3.00
N ASN A 21 -3.64 -3.54 2.44
CA ASN A 21 -2.88 -2.35 2.86
C ASN A 21 -3.65 -1.02 2.72
N ILE A 22 -4.84 -1.04 2.11
CA ILE A 22 -5.73 0.10 1.95
C ILE A 22 -7.00 -0.13 2.75
N LEU A 23 -7.64 -1.30 2.57
CA LEU A 23 -8.93 -1.61 3.18
C LEU A 23 -8.84 -1.60 4.72
N LEU A 24 -7.84 -2.28 5.28
CA LEU A 24 -7.68 -2.37 6.73
C LEU A 24 -7.46 -0.99 7.39
N PRO A 25 -6.49 -0.17 6.95
CA PRO A 25 -6.32 1.18 7.52
C PRO A 25 -7.50 2.12 7.22
N TRP A 26 -8.21 1.94 6.11
CA TRP A 26 -9.42 2.69 5.80
C TRP A 26 -10.55 2.39 6.80
N PHE A 27 -10.84 1.11 7.08
CA PHE A 27 -11.82 0.73 8.10
C PHE A 27 -11.41 1.23 9.49
N TYR A 28 -10.12 1.13 9.84
CA TYR A 28 -9.63 1.68 11.11
C TYR A 28 -9.87 3.20 11.19
N TRP A 29 -9.60 3.94 10.11
CA TRP A 29 -9.85 5.38 10.07
C TRP A 29 -11.33 5.71 10.23
N LEU A 30 -12.23 5.01 9.53
CA LEU A 30 -13.67 5.17 9.70
C LEU A 30 -14.13 4.88 11.13
N TYR A 31 -13.65 3.79 11.73
CA TYR A 31 -13.93 3.43 13.12
C TYR A 31 -13.49 4.51 14.12
N LYS A 32 -12.38 5.21 13.85
CA LYS A 32 -11.89 6.33 14.68
C LYS A 32 -12.54 7.68 14.37
N GLY A 33 -13.72 7.68 13.75
CA GLY A 33 -14.51 8.87 13.45
C GLY A 33 -14.28 9.45 12.06
N GLY A 34 -13.50 8.77 11.21
CA GLY A 34 -13.23 9.16 9.84
C GLY A 34 -12.79 10.63 9.75
N ARG A 35 -13.42 11.37 8.85
CA ARG A 35 -13.19 12.81 8.60
C ARG A 35 -13.36 13.70 9.82
N LYS A 36 -14.17 13.30 10.80
CA LYS A 36 -14.39 14.11 12.02
C LYS A 36 -13.16 14.13 12.90
N ASN A 37 -12.28 13.14 12.78
CA ASN A 37 -11.03 13.06 13.52
C ASN A 37 -9.92 13.81 12.77
N ARG A 38 -9.72 15.08 13.11
CA ARG A 38 -8.71 15.95 12.46
C ARG A 38 -7.28 15.47 12.65
N GLU A 39 -6.97 14.81 13.77
CA GLU A 39 -5.61 14.36 14.09
C GLU A 39 -5.09 13.30 13.12
N ILE A 40 -5.98 12.43 12.64
CA ILE A 40 -5.62 11.32 11.75
C ILE A 40 -6.01 11.58 10.29
N SER A 41 -7.07 12.35 10.03
CA SER A 41 -7.71 12.39 8.71
C SER A 41 -6.78 12.83 7.58
N GLU A 42 -5.97 13.87 7.81
CA GLU A 42 -5.08 14.37 6.77
C GLU A 42 -4.01 13.34 6.39
N GLN A 43 -3.39 12.72 7.40
CA GLN A 43 -2.40 11.67 7.19
C GLN A 43 -3.03 10.41 6.61
N ALA A 44 -4.25 10.06 7.04
CA ALA A 44 -4.99 8.91 6.53
C ALA A 44 -5.27 9.06 5.04
N CYS A 45 -5.72 10.23 4.59
CA CYS A 45 -6.00 10.48 3.17
C CYS A 45 -4.75 10.34 2.32
N ARG A 46 -3.64 10.95 2.75
CA ARG A 46 -2.37 10.89 2.01
C ARG A 46 -1.83 9.46 1.94
N ALA A 47 -1.87 8.75 3.06
CA ALA A 47 -1.41 7.36 3.11
C ALA A 47 -2.28 6.45 2.25
N LEU A 48 -3.61 6.55 2.35
CA LEU A 48 -4.53 5.75 1.54
C LEU A 48 -4.40 6.07 0.05
N ASN A 49 -4.24 7.36 -0.32
CA ASN A 49 -4.01 7.77 -1.70
C ASN A 49 -2.71 7.18 -2.26
N PHE A 50 -1.63 7.24 -1.48
CA PHE A 50 -0.34 6.67 -1.87
C PHE A 50 -0.43 5.15 -2.04
N GLN A 51 -0.97 4.44 -1.04
CA GLN A 51 -1.10 2.98 -1.07
C GLN A 51 -2.03 2.53 -2.21
N PHE A 52 -3.08 3.30 -2.51
CA PHE A 52 -3.97 3.04 -3.65
C PHE A 52 -3.27 3.23 -4.99
N LEU A 53 -2.53 4.33 -5.18
CA LEU A 53 -1.76 4.53 -6.40
C LEU A 53 -0.74 3.40 -6.62
N CYS A 54 0.04 3.04 -5.60
CA CYS A 54 0.96 1.92 -5.67
C CYS A 54 0.24 0.61 -5.98
N GLY A 55 -0.90 0.35 -5.33
CA GLY A 55 -1.73 -0.81 -5.59
C GLY A 55 -2.23 -0.88 -7.03
N CYS A 56 -2.69 0.24 -7.61
CA CYS A 56 -3.11 0.29 -9.01
C CYS A 56 -1.96 0.00 -9.98
N LEU A 57 -0.77 0.54 -9.73
CA LEU A 57 0.42 0.26 -10.56
C LEU A 57 0.77 -1.23 -10.54
N VAL A 58 0.75 -1.85 -9.35
CA VAL A 58 0.98 -3.29 -9.17
C VAL A 58 -0.10 -4.11 -9.86
N PHE A 59 -1.36 -3.72 -9.73
CA PHE A 59 -2.48 -4.41 -10.34
C PHE A 59 -2.42 -4.39 -11.88
N VAL A 60 -2.17 -3.22 -12.49
CA VAL A 60 -2.02 -3.09 -13.95
C VAL A 60 -0.84 -3.92 -14.45
N TYR A 61 0.30 -3.85 -13.76
CA TYR A 61 1.46 -4.66 -14.12
C TYR A 61 1.17 -6.15 -14.04
N ALA A 62 0.49 -6.59 -12.97
CA ALA A 62 0.10 -7.98 -12.80
C ALA A 62 -0.80 -8.46 -13.95
N ILE A 63 -1.78 -7.66 -14.39
CA ILE A 63 -2.63 -8.01 -15.55
C ILE A 63 -1.78 -8.23 -16.80
N ILE A 64 -0.85 -7.33 -17.09
CA ILE A 64 0.04 -7.43 -18.26
C ILE A 64 0.90 -8.70 -18.17
N ALA A 65 1.52 -8.94 -17.01
CA ALA A 65 2.37 -10.11 -16.79
C ALA A 65 1.58 -11.42 -16.93
N TRP A 66 0.41 -11.53 -16.29
CA TRP A 66 -0.44 -12.71 -16.40
C TRP A 66 -0.93 -12.96 -17.82
N THR A 67 -1.30 -11.90 -18.55
CA THR A 67 -1.71 -12.02 -19.96
C THR A 67 -0.56 -12.55 -20.82
N SER A 68 0.66 -12.03 -20.61
CA SER A 68 1.86 -12.52 -21.29
C SER A 68 2.13 -14.00 -20.98
N PHE A 69 2.06 -14.40 -19.71
CA PHE A 69 2.27 -15.79 -19.30
C PHE A 69 1.24 -16.75 -19.89
N ILE A 70 -0.04 -16.35 -19.93
CA ILE A 70 -1.10 -17.15 -20.55
C ILE A 70 -0.79 -17.37 -22.04
N ASN A 71 -0.38 -16.34 -22.76
CA ASN A 71 -0.02 -16.45 -24.18
C ASN A 71 1.24 -17.32 -24.42
N MET A 72 2.24 -17.22 -23.53
CA MET A 72 3.43 -18.07 -23.59
C MET A 72 3.08 -19.55 -23.34
N MET A 73 2.28 -19.83 -22.32
CA MET A 73 1.84 -21.20 -22.02
C MET A 73 0.97 -21.77 -23.15
N ALA A 74 0.10 -20.95 -23.74
CA ALA A 74 -0.73 -21.34 -24.88
C ALA A 74 0.11 -21.68 -26.14
N SER A 75 1.29 -21.08 -26.29
CA SER A 75 2.25 -21.37 -27.37
C SER A 75 3.24 -22.48 -27.04
N GLY A 76 3.08 -23.17 -25.89
CA GLY A 76 3.96 -24.26 -25.46
C GLY A 76 5.29 -23.80 -24.85
N ASN A 77 5.46 -22.49 -24.64
CA ASN A 77 6.64 -21.92 -24.02
C ASN A 77 6.51 -21.89 -22.49
N LYS A 78 7.65 -21.96 -21.78
CA LYS A 78 7.68 -21.80 -20.32
C LYS A 78 7.71 -20.30 -19.97
N PRO A 79 6.86 -19.82 -19.04
CA PRO A 79 6.88 -18.43 -18.61
C PRO A 79 8.17 -18.11 -17.84
N ASP A 80 8.75 -16.94 -18.12
CA ASP A 80 9.87 -16.40 -17.35
C ASP A 80 9.34 -15.55 -16.19
N TYR A 81 9.44 -16.10 -14.97
CA TYR A 81 8.99 -15.44 -13.76
C TYR A 81 9.92 -14.31 -13.28
N ALA A 82 11.11 -14.13 -13.88
CA ALA A 82 12.00 -13.01 -13.53
C ALA A 82 11.32 -11.65 -13.72
N TRP A 83 10.36 -11.57 -14.64
CA TRP A 83 9.52 -10.40 -14.88
C TRP A 83 8.66 -9.99 -13.66
N LEU A 84 8.42 -10.88 -12.69
CA LEU A 84 7.69 -10.54 -11.47
C LEU A 84 8.58 -9.86 -10.42
N ALA A 85 9.91 -9.98 -10.52
CA ALA A 85 10.82 -9.46 -9.50
C ALA A 85 10.73 -7.92 -9.35
N PRO A 86 10.73 -7.11 -10.43
CA PRO A 86 10.64 -5.65 -10.31
C PRO A 86 9.38 -5.20 -9.55
N ILE A 87 8.23 -5.83 -9.84
CA ILE A 87 6.97 -5.43 -9.22
C ILE A 87 6.86 -5.89 -7.76
N ALA A 88 7.39 -7.07 -7.45
CA ALA A 88 7.50 -7.54 -6.06
C ALA A 88 8.41 -6.61 -5.23
N CYS A 89 9.56 -6.20 -5.78
CA CYS A 89 10.45 -5.23 -5.14
C CYS A 89 9.75 -3.88 -4.91
N PHE A 90 9.06 -3.36 -5.93
CA PHE A 90 8.31 -2.11 -5.82
C PHE A 90 7.22 -2.17 -4.75
N TYR A 91 6.38 -3.21 -4.77
CA TYR A 91 5.33 -3.40 -3.77
C TYR A 91 5.90 -3.52 -2.36
N THR A 92 6.95 -4.33 -2.19
CA THR A 92 7.61 -4.52 -0.89
C THR A 92 8.17 -3.21 -0.36
N ALA A 93 8.84 -2.41 -1.21
CA ALA A 93 9.36 -1.12 -0.82
C ALA A 93 8.26 -0.14 -0.38
N ALA A 94 7.20 0.01 -1.19
CA ALA A 94 6.17 1.02 -0.98
C ALA A 94 5.14 0.65 0.10
N SER A 95 4.79 -0.63 0.21
CA SER A 95 3.69 -1.12 1.05
C SER A 95 4.14 -1.84 2.31
N VAL A 96 5.41 -2.27 2.41
CA VAL A 96 5.94 -2.95 3.60
C VAL A 96 7.06 -2.14 4.26
N LEU A 97 8.17 -1.92 3.54
CA LEU A 97 9.35 -1.27 4.10
C LEU A 97 9.07 0.18 4.52
N TYR A 98 8.35 0.92 3.68
CA TYR A 98 8.06 2.33 3.97
C TYR A 98 7.12 2.52 5.19
N PRO A 99 5.97 1.83 5.32
CA PRO A 99 5.18 1.83 6.54
C PRO A 99 5.96 1.35 7.78
N PHE A 100 6.81 0.32 7.64
CA PHE A 100 7.64 -0.16 8.73
C PHE A 100 8.64 0.91 9.21
N PHE A 101 9.34 1.57 8.28
CA PHE A 101 10.23 2.69 8.60
C PHE A 101 9.50 3.79 9.37
N ILE A 102 8.27 4.15 8.97
CA ILE A 102 7.45 5.14 9.66
C ILE A 102 7.15 4.70 11.10
N LEU A 103 6.76 3.44 11.32
CA LEU A 103 6.49 2.90 12.65
C LEU A 103 7.73 2.97 13.55
N VAL A 104 8.89 2.54 13.04
CA VAL A 104 10.17 2.61 13.76
C VAL A 104 10.52 4.06 14.10
N TYR A 105 10.43 4.96 13.12
CA TYR A 105 10.70 6.38 13.32
C TYR A 105 9.78 7.00 14.39
N MET A 106 8.48 6.72 14.34
CA MET A 106 7.52 7.21 15.33
C MET A 106 7.80 6.65 16.72
N ASN A 107 8.24 5.39 16.82
CA ASN A 107 8.57 4.78 18.11
C ASN A 107 9.81 5.41 18.74
N ILE A 108 10.84 5.68 17.94
CA ILE A 108 12.11 6.30 18.40
C ILE A 108 11.90 7.78 18.74
N THR A 109 11.32 8.55 17.81
CA THR A 109 11.28 10.02 17.95
C THR A 109 10.07 10.51 18.75
N ARG A 110 9.07 9.67 18.97
CA ARG A 110 7.75 10.03 19.54
C ARG A 110 7.04 11.17 18.79
N LYS A 111 7.48 11.51 17.57
CA LYS A 111 6.92 12.59 16.75
C LYS A 111 6.00 12.04 15.67
N SER A 112 4.81 12.62 15.56
CA SER A 112 3.93 12.46 14.40
C SER A 112 4.26 13.53 13.36
N ARG A 113 4.76 13.12 12.19
CA ARG A 113 4.95 13.99 11.03
C ARG A 113 4.10 13.52 9.87
N GLN A 114 3.94 14.38 8.87
CA GLN A 114 3.33 13.99 7.61
C GLN A 114 4.35 13.21 6.79
N PHE A 115 4.22 11.89 6.80
CA PHE A 115 5.13 11.00 6.09
C PHE A 115 4.80 10.91 4.59
N TYR A 116 3.51 10.92 4.22
CA TYR A 116 3.09 10.66 2.84
C TYR A 116 2.94 11.96 2.02
N PRO A 117 3.20 11.91 0.70
CA PRO A 117 3.10 13.07 -0.17
C PRO A 117 1.68 13.62 -0.23
N LYS A 118 1.54 14.95 -0.24
CA LYS A 118 0.25 15.64 -0.37
C LYS A 118 -0.29 15.63 -1.80
N THR A 119 0.55 15.34 -2.79
CA THR A 119 0.30 15.56 -4.22
C THR A 119 -0.71 14.60 -4.84
N ILE A 120 -1.09 13.53 -4.16
CA ILE A 120 -2.02 12.51 -4.68
C ILE A 120 -3.42 12.80 -4.10
N TYR A 121 -4.38 13.12 -4.96
CA TYR A 121 -5.72 13.63 -4.57
C TYR A 121 -6.87 12.71 -4.99
N LEU A 122 -6.90 11.45 -4.55
CA LEU A 122 -8.02 10.54 -4.83
C LEU A 122 -9.09 10.61 -3.74
N PHE A 123 -8.70 10.52 -2.47
CA PHE A 123 -9.51 10.79 -1.29
C PHE A 123 -9.24 12.23 -0.82
N LYS A 124 -10.23 13.13 -0.99
CA LYS A 124 -10.23 14.52 -0.49
C LYS A 124 -10.89 14.64 0.87
#